data_AF-A0A8D8A0I7-F1
#
_entry.id   AF-A0A8D8A0I7-F1
#
_cell.length_a   1.000
_cell.length_b   1.000
_cell.length_c   1.000
_cell.angle_alpha   90.00
_cell.angle_beta   90.00
_cell.angle_gamma   90.00
#
_symmetry.space_group_name_H-M   'P 1'
#
loop_
_entity.id
_entity.type
_entity.pdbx_description
1 polymer ?
#
loop_
_entity_poly.entity_id
_entity_poly.type
_entity_poly.pdbx_seq_one_letter_code
_entity_poly.pdbx_strand_id
1 'polypeptide(L)'
;VLLITFALKTRLNSFQQAFAVLYENPSITMSLFAIQDLKVRPDIVHEYPGPGVTPGATAIVIDNGSYHCRAGWASQEEPLLCFKNVLAKPRKDRNKKDAEAAAVPTVQIGNDIVNIEAVRFQLRTQFDRNVVTHLHVQEQILDYLFERMGVDADGSVPHPVLLTECVTNPNYSRMLMAELMFECYGIPGLSYGVDSLFSYGLNSGVGIPGLSYGVDSLFSYGLNS
;
A
#
# COMPACT_ATOMS: atom_id res chain seq x y z
N VAL A 1 -38.50 14.48 -9.62
CA VAL A 1 -38.05 15.34 -10.74
C VAL A 1 -37.84 16.80 -10.31
N LEU A 2 -38.80 17.46 -9.63
CA LEU A 2 -38.64 18.86 -9.20
C LEU A 2 -37.48 19.15 -8.23
N LEU A 3 -37.16 18.26 -7.28
CA LEU A 3 -36.07 18.49 -6.31
C LEU A 3 -34.66 18.46 -6.94
N ILE A 4 -34.46 17.63 -7.96
CA ILE A 4 -33.15 17.49 -8.65
C ILE A 4 -32.88 18.73 -9.51
N THR A 5 -33.92 19.27 -10.16
CA THR A 5 -33.82 20.50 -10.96
C THR A 5 -33.54 21.74 -10.09
N PHE A 6 -34.07 21.79 -8.86
CA PHE A 6 -33.84 22.92 -7.95
C PHE A 6 -32.41 22.95 -7.39
N ALA A 7 -31.84 21.78 -7.05
CA ALA A 7 -30.46 21.65 -6.58
C ALA A 7 -29.40 21.95 -7.66
N LEU A 8 -29.67 21.58 -8.91
CA LEU A 8 -28.82 21.94 -10.05
C LEU A 8 -28.85 23.46 -10.31
N LYS A 9 -30.03 24.09 -10.21
CA LYS A 9 -30.18 25.53 -10.47
C LYS A 9 -29.54 26.42 -9.39
N THR A 10 -29.55 25.97 -8.13
CA THR A 10 -28.83 26.66 -7.03
C THR A 10 -27.31 26.50 -7.12
N ARG A 11 -26.79 25.34 -7.58
CA ARG A 11 -25.36 25.15 -7.86
C ARG A 11 -24.86 25.96 -9.07
N LEU A 12 -25.67 26.07 -10.13
CA LEU A 12 -25.34 26.90 -11.29
C LEU A 12 -25.28 28.40 -10.94
N ASN A 13 -26.22 28.89 -10.11
CA ASN A 13 -26.20 30.28 -9.68
C ASN A 13 -24.99 30.63 -8.80
N SER A 14 -24.56 29.71 -7.92
CA SER A 14 -23.38 29.91 -7.07
C SER A 14 -22.07 29.83 -7.87
N PHE A 15 -21.99 28.99 -8.91
CA PHE A 15 -20.89 28.99 -9.87
C PHE A 15 -20.84 30.26 -10.72
N GLN A 16 -21.98 30.76 -11.19
CA GLN A 16 -22.04 32.03 -11.92
C GLN A 16 -21.72 33.24 -11.02
N GLN A 17 -22.12 33.22 -9.74
CA GLN A 17 -21.71 34.25 -8.77
C GLN A 17 -20.21 34.20 -8.46
N ALA A 18 -19.62 33.01 -8.33
CA ALA A 18 -18.17 32.86 -8.18
C ALA A 18 -17.42 33.39 -9.42
N PHE A 19 -17.93 33.14 -10.62
CA PHE A 19 -17.38 33.71 -11.86
C PHE A 19 -17.55 35.23 -11.98
N ALA A 20 -18.66 35.79 -11.49
CA ALA A 20 -18.91 37.24 -11.53
C ALA A 20 -18.01 38.03 -10.58
N VAL A 21 -17.74 37.51 -9.37
CA VAL A 21 -16.83 38.14 -8.38
C VAL A 21 -15.38 38.19 -8.91
N LEU A 22 -15.00 37.28 -9.79
CA LEU A 22 -13.67 37.21 -10.40
C LEU A 22 -13.46 38.22 -11.54
N TYR A 23 -14.53 38.77 -12.11
CA TYR A 23 -14.45 39.74 -13.22
C TYR A 23 -14.24 41.19 -12.71
N GLU A 24 -14.49 41.47 -11.44
CA GLU A 24 -14.38 42.81 -10.84
C GLU A 24 -13.00 43.09 -10.18
N ASN A 25 -12.10 42.09 -10.09
CA ASN A 25 -10.78 42.26 -9.47
C ASN A 25 -9.64 41.67 -10.32
N PRO A 26 -9.02 42.47 -11.22
CA PRO A 26 -7.92 42.00 -12.10
C PRO A 26 -6.61 41.67 -11.37
N SER A 27 -6.55 41.81 -10.05
CA SER A 27 -5.40 41.50 -9.19
C SER A 27 -5.42 40.10 -8.57
N ILE A 28 -6.48 39.30 -8.80
CA ILE A 28 -6.52 37.89 -8.37
C ILE A 28 -5.86 37.05 -9.46
N THR A 29 -4.58 36.74 -9.31
CA THR A 29 -3.89 35.75 -10.15
C THR A 29 -4.55 34.38 -9.92
N MET A 30 -5.35 33.93 -10.88
CA MET A 30 -5.87 32.56 -10.90
C MET A 30 -4.70 31.58 -11.07
N SER A 31 -4.19 31.05 -9.95
CA SER A 31 -3.31 29.89 -9.98
C SER A 31 -4.16 28.65 -10.24
N LEU A 32 -4.35 28.30 -11.51
CA LEU A 32 -5.01 27.06 -11.91
C LEU A 32 -4.06 25.90 -11.59
N PHE A 33 -4.39 25.11 -10.56
CA PHE A 33 -3.67 23.87 -10.25
C PHE A 33 -4.29 22.73 -11.07
N ALA A 34 -3.50 22.14 -11.96
CA ALA A 34 -3.90 20.92 -12.65
C ALA A 34 -3.88 19.74 -11.67
N ILE A 35 -4.92 18.91 -11.68
CA ILE A 35 -4.89 17.61 -11.01
C ILE A 35 -3.87 16.77 -11.77
N GLN A 36 -2.75 16.45 -11.11
CA GLN A 36 -1.74 15.57 -11.67
C GLN A 36 -2.14 14.13 -11.37
N ASP A 37 -2.52 13.38 -12.41
CA ASP A 37 -2.67 11.94 -12.27
C ASP A 37 -1.29 11.31 -12.09
N LEU A 38 -1.04 10.76 -10.90
CA LEU A 38 0.16 9.98 -10.63
C LEU A 38 0.16 8.72 -11.50
N LYS A 39 1.05 8.68 -12.48
CA LYS A 39 1.28 7.49 -13.30
C LYS A 39 2.05 6.47 -12.48
N VAL A 40 1.36 5.42 -12.05
CA VAL A 40 1.94 4.27 -11.37
C VAL A 40 2.82 3.50 -12.35
N ARG A 41 4.03 3.14 -11.92
CA ARG A 41 4.98 2.32 -12.68
C ARG A 41 5.16 0.99 -11.95
N PRO A 42 5.22 -0.15 -12.66
CA PRO A 42 5.49 -1.44 -12.03
C PRO A 42 6.79 -1.41 -11.22
N ASP A 43 6.78 -2.08 -10.07
CA ASP A 43 7.96 -2.18 -9.22
C ASP A 43 9.01 -3.10 -9.87
N ILE A 44 10.28 -2.73 -9.72
CA ILE A 44 11.39 -3.55 -10.20
C ILE A 44 11.67 -4.69 -9.21
N VAL A 45 12.34 -5.74 -9.68
CA VAL A 45 12.95 -6.72 -8.79
C VAL A 45 14.32 -6.18 -8.35
N HIS A 46 14.51 -6.05 -7.04
CA HIS A 46 15.74 -5.58 -6.43
C HIS A 46 16.76 -6.72 -6.29
N GLU A 47 18.04 -6.39 -6.33
CA GLU A 47 19.12 -7.35 -6.11
C GLU A 47 19.22 -7.73 -4.62
N TYR A 48 19.48 -9.01 -4.36
CA TYR A 48 19.66 -9.56 -3.01
C TYR A 48 20.98 -10.33 -2.89
N PRO A 49 21.78 -10.11 -1.81
CA PRO A 49 21.57 -9.11 -0.77
C PRO A 49 21.90 -7.69 -1.26
N GLY A 50 21.03 -6.72 -0.91
CA GLY A 50 21.23 -5.31 -1.25
C GLY A 50 22.34 -4.63 -0.43
N PRO A 51 22.68 -3.37 -0.74
CA PRO A 51 23.70 -2.61 -0.01
C PRO A 51 23.34 -2.48 1.48
N GLY A 52 24.28 -2.87 2.36
CA GLY A 52 24.09 -2.77 3.82
C GLY A 52 23.11 -3.81 4.40
N VAL A 53 22.82 -4.87 3.65
CA VAL A 53 22.00 -6.00 4.11
C VAL A 53 22.92 -7.16 4.48
N THR A 54 22.82 -7.62 5.72
CA THR A 54 23.47 -8.85 6.17
C THR A 54 22.41 -9.96 6.25
N PRO A 55 22.48 -11.00 5.41
CA PRO A 55 21.58 -12.16 5.49
C PRO A 55 21.46 -12.70 6.92
N GLY A 56 20.24 -12.95 7.40
CA GLY A 56 20.00 -13.47 8.76
C GLY A 56 20.05 -12.43 9.89
N ALA A 57 20.65 -11.26 9.68
CA ALA A 57 20.84 -10.26 10.75
C ALA A 57 20.03 -8.98 10.54
N THR A 58 19.96 -8.47 9.31
CA THR A 58 19.20 -7.25 9.02
C THR A 58 17.71 -7.56 8.99
N ALA A 59 16.89 -6.88 9.80
CA ALA A 59 15.45 -7.10 9.77
C ALA A 59 14.78 -6.49 8.53
N ILE A 60 13.73 -7.14 8.04
CA ILE A 60 12.79 -6.58 7.07
C ILE A 60 11.70 -5.87 7.86
N VAL A 61 11.38 -4.64 7.48
CA VAL A 61 10.29 -3.87 8.07
C VAL A 61 9.18 -3.78 7.04
N ILE A 62 7.98 -4.21 7.42
CA ILE A 62 6.78 -4.19 6.58
C ILE A 62 5.73 -3.33 7.29
N ASP A 63 5.46 -2.17 6.72
CA ASP A 63 4.29 -1.39 7.07
C ASP A 63 3.08 -1.90 6.28
N ASN A 64 2.29 -2.78 6.90
CA ASN A 64 1.14 -3.41 6.27
C ASN A 64 -0.13 -2.55 6.39
N GLY A 65 -0.06 -1.34 5.84
CA GLY A 65 -1.17 -0.39 5.84
C GLY A 65 -2.31 -0.79 4.91
N SER A 66 -3.55 -0.44 5.27
CA SER A 66 -4.75 -0.82 4.50
C SER A 66 -4.79 -0.19 3.11
N TYR A 67 -4.18 0.99 2.96
CA TYR A 67 -4.13 1.75 1.71
C TYR A 67 -2.83 1.51 0.92
N HIS A 68 -1.68 1.72 1.55
CA HIS A 68 -0.36 1.43 0.99
C HIS A 68 0.39 0.44 1.87
N CYS A 69 1.03 -0.53 1.23
CA CYS A 69 2.04 -1.37 1.85
C CYS A 69 3.41 -0.74 1.57
N ARG A 70 4.25 -0.63 2.60
CA ARG A 70 5.64 -0.21 2.46
C ARG A 70 6.55 -1.28 3.02
N ALA A 71 7.65 -1.55 2.35
CA ALA A 71 8.62 -2.55 2.80
C ALA A 71 10.05 -2.09 2.56
N GLY A 72 10.95 -2.46 3.45
CA GLY A 72 12.36 -2.11 3.33
C GLY A 72 13.22 -2.80 4.37
N TRP A 73 14.51 -2.51 4.29
CA TRP A 73 15.50 -3.01 5.23
C TRP A 73 15.62 -2.04 6.41
N ALA A 74 15.69 -2.55 7.64
CA ALA A 74 15.87 -1.71 8.83
C ALA A 74 17.17 -0.88 8.80
N SER A 75 18.15 -1.26 7.97
CA SER A 75 19.40 -0.53 7.78
C SER A 75 19.30 0.66 6.80
N GLN A 76 18.17 0.83 6.11
CA GLN A 76 17.98 1.86 5.07
C GLN A 76 17.01 2.94 5.53
N GLU A 77 17.28 4.18 5.13
CA GLU A 77 16.46 5.35 5.47
C GLU A 77 15.19 5.47 4.63
N GLU A 78 15.00 4.77 3.53
CA GLU A 78 13.77 4.87 2.74
C GLU A 78 13.19 3.48 2.48
N PRO A 79 11.86 3.33 2.36
CA PRO A 79 11.27 2.10 1.86
C PRO A 79 11.89 1.71 0.53
N LEU A 80 12.17 0.42 0.40
CA LEU A 80 12.53 -0.17 -0.87
C LEU A 80 11.31 -0.26 -1.79
N LEU A 81 10.15 -0.61 -1.22
CA LEU A 81 8.88 -0.75 -1.92
C LEU A 81 7.80 0.13 -1.28
N CYS A 82 6.98 0.75 -2.11
CA CYS A 82 5.77 1.46 -1.72
C CYS A 82 4.70 1.29 -2.80
N PHE A 83 3.66 0.53 -2.48
CA PHE A 83 2.62 0.16 -3.44
C PHE A 83 1.24 0.11 -2.80
N LYS A 84 0.20 0.23 -3.62
CA LYS A 84 -1.19 0.10 -3.15
C LYS A 84 -1.45 -1.32 -2.65
N ASN A 85 -2.02 -1.47 -1.46
CA ASN A 85 -2.21 -2.78 -0.82
C ASN A 85 -3.46 -3.52 -1.33
N VAL A 86 -3.48 -3.82 -2.63
CA VAL A 86 -4.60 -4.44 -3.34
C VAL A 86 -4.11 -5.39 -4.42
N LEU A 87 -4.90 -6.43 -4.69
CA LEU A 87 -4.77 -7.23 -5.91
C LEU A 87 -5.94 -7.01 -6.86
N ALA A 88 -5.72 -7.22 -8.15
CA ALA A 88 -6.73 -7.37 -9.17
C ALA A 88 -6.68 -8.81 -9.72
N LYS A 89 -7.77 -9.56 -9.54
CA LYS A 89 -7.90 -10.91 -10.10
C LYS A 89 -8.71 -10.86 -11.40
N PRO A 90 -8.14 -11.25 -12.55
CA PRO A 90 -8.87 -11.24 -13.81
C PRO A 90 -10.13 -12.11 -13.73
N ARG A 91 -11.25 -11.61 -14.26
CA ARG A 91 -12.43 -12.47 -14.41
C ARG A 91 -12.18 -13.45 -15.56
N LYS A 92 -12.38 -14.75 -15.30
CA LYS A 92 -12.60 -15.71 -16.39
C LYS A 92 -13.95 -15.35 -17.02
N ASP A 93 -13.93 -14.77 -18.21
CA ASP A 93 -15.15 -14.56 -18.99
C ASP A 93 -15.77 -15.92 -19.29
N ARG A 94 -16.92 -16.20 -18.68
CA ARG A 94 -17.65 -17.47 -18.82
C ARG A 94 -18.15 -17.74 -20.25
N ASN A 95 -18.05 -16.75 -21.15
CA ASN A 95 -18.65 -16.75 -22.48
C ASN A 95 -17.68 -16.70 -23.68
N LYS A 96 -16.36 -16.74 -23.49
CA LYS A 96 -15.41 -16.85 -24.63
C LYS A 96 -14.79 -18.24 -24.67
N LYS A 97 -15.44 -19.14 -25.42
CA LYS A 97 -14.88 -20.45 -25.79
C LYS A 97 -13.86 -20.37 -26.94
N ASP A 98 -13.77 -19.24 -27.64
CA ASP A 98 -12.97 -19.14 -28.88
C ASP A 98 -12.04 -17.92 -28.86
N ALA A 99 -11.05 -17.93 -27.97
CA ALA A 99 -9.89 -17.05 -28.09
C ALA A 99 -8.64 -17.85 -27.67
N GLU A 100 -8.07 -18.49 -28.69
CA GLU A 100 -6.64 -18.79 -28.87
C GLU A 100 -5.76 -18.40 -27.68
N ALA A 101 -5.30 -19.42 -26.93
CA ALA A 101 -4.25 -19.42 -25.90
C ALA A 101 -3.81 -18.04 -25.37
N ALA A 102 -4.76 -17.25 -24.86
CA ALA A 102 -4.43 -16.01 -24.19
C ALA A 102 -3.77 -16.38 -22.86
N ALA A 103 -2.54 -15.91 -22.67
CA ALA A 103 -1.73 -16.07 -21.48
C ALA A 103 -2.60 -16.13 -20.21
N VAL A 104 -2.31 -17.10 -19.34
CA VAL A 104 -2.93 -17.26 -18.02
C VAL A 104 -3.22 -15.87 -17.46
N PRO A 105 -4.48 -15.50 -17.14
CA PRO A 105 -4.77 -14.17 -16.67
C PRO A 105 -3.97 -13.91 -15.40
N THR A 106 -2.91 -13.10 -15.50
CA THR A 106 -1.98 -12.88 -14.40
C THR A 106 -2.65 -12.01 -13.35
N VAL A 107 -2.57 -12.43 -12.09
CA VAL A 107 -2.97 -11.58 -10.97
C VAL A 107 -2.05 -10.36 -10.97
N GLN A 108 -2.64 -9.16 -10.87
CA GLN A 108 -1.87 -7.92 -10.79
C GLN A 108 -1.95 -7.42 -9.35
N ILE A 109 -0.83 -6.96 -8.80
CA ILE A 109 -0.73 -6.54 -7.40
C ILE A 109 -0.11 -5.14 -7.37
N GLY A 110 -0.66 -4.26 -6.53
CA GLY A 110 -0.10 -2.95 -6.27
C GLY A 110 0.22 -2.14 -7.52
N ASN A 111 1.51 -1.86 -7.71
CA ASN A 111 1.99 -0.99 -8.77
C ASN A 111 1.99 -1.62 -10.17
N ASP A 112 1.77 -2.93 -10.27
CA ASP A 112 1.60 -3.63 -11.55
C ASP A 112 0.23 -3.33 -12.19
N ILE A 113 -0.70 -2.77 -11.41
CA ILE A 113 -2.01 -2.33 -11.88
C ILE A 113 -1.87 -0.95 -12.57
N VAL A 114 -1.65 -0.97 -13.88
CA VAL A 114 -1.47 0.26 -14.69
C VAL A 114 -2.71 1.16 -14.68
N ASN A 115 -3.91 0.58 -14.71
CA ASN A 115 -5.17 1.32 -14.69
C ASN A 115 -6.14 0.73 -13.66
N ILE A 116 -6.08 1.28 -12.45
CA ILE A 116 -6.90 0.84 -11.32
C ILE A 116 -8.40 1.03 -11.55
N GLU A 117 -8.80 2.06 -12.31
CA GLU A 117 -10.21 2.34 -12.61
C GLU A 117 -10.80 1.28 -13.54
N ALA A 118 -10.01 0.84 -14.54
CA ALA A 118 -10.41 -0.21 -15.47
C ALA A 118 -10.67 -1.56 -14.76
N VAL A 119 -9.92 -1.85 -13.70
CA VAL A 119 -10.03 -3.10 -12.93
C VAL A 119 -10.78 -2.95 -11.60
N ARG A 120 -11.43 -1.81 -11.34
CA ARG A 120 -12.03 -1.49 -10.02
C ARG A 120 -12.96 -2.56 -9.45
N PHE A 121 -13.71 -3.26 -10.30
CA PHE A 121 -14.65 -4.32 -9.89
C PHE A 121 -13.98 -5.68 -9.63
N GLN A 122 -12.69 -5.78 -9.91
CA GLN A 122 -11.85 -6.96 -9.76
C GLN A 122 -10.90 -6.81 -8.56
N LEU A 123 -10.83 -5.62 -7.96
CA LEU A 123 -9.99 -5.34 -6.81
C LEU A 123 -10.44 -6.16 -5.60
N ARG A 124 -9.45 -6.64 -4.86
CA ARG A 124 -9.57 -7.36 -3.60
C ARG A 124 -8.51 -6.85 -2.64
N THR A 125 -8.85 -6.84 -1.36
CA THR A 125 -7.96 -6.50 -0.26
C THR A 125 -8.01 -7.63 0.76
N GLN A 126 -6.92 -7.78 1.52
CA GLN A 126 -6.81 -8.71 2.64
C GLN A 126 -7.59 -8.24 3.87
N PHE A 127 -7.92 -6.95 3.92
CA PHE A 127 -8.43 -6.31 5.12
C PHE A 127 -9.96 -6.32 5.17
N ASP A 128 -10.49 -6.58 6.35
CA ASP A 128 -11.78 -6.04 6.77
C ASP A 128 -11.49 -4.82 7.66
N ARG A 129 -11.79 -3.63 7.14
CA ARG A 129 -11.34 -2.34 7.69
C ARG A 129 -9.81 -2.26 7.75
N ASN A 130 -9.22 -2.54 8.91
CA ASN A 130 -7.77 -2.53 9.14
C ASN A 130 -7.28 -3.82 9.81
N VAL A 131 -8.10 -4.86 9.83
CA VAL A 131 -7.74 -6.19 10.34
C VAL A 131 -7.57 -7.12 9.15
N VAL A 132 -6.44 -7.83 9.08
CA VAL A 132 -6.23 -8.86 8.06
C VAL A 132 -7.14 -10.04 8.37
N THR A 133 -8.03 -10.34 7.42
CA THR A 133 -9.00 -11.46 7.53
C THR A 133 -8.91 -12.42 6.35
N HIS A 134 -8.47 -11.96 5.18
CA HIS A 134 -8.32 -12.80 3.99
C HIS A 134 -6.85 -13.16 3.75
N LEU A 135 -6.37 -14.20 4.44
CA LEU A 135 -4.96 -14.63 4.37
C LEU A 135 -4.49 -15.02 2.96
N HIS A 136 -5.35 -15.64 2.15
CA HIS A 136 -4.96 -16.00 0.77
C HIS A 136 -4.61 -14.78 -0.09
N VAL A 137 -5.23 -13.63 0.20
CA VAL A 137 -4.89 -12.35 -0.44
C VAL A 137 -3.59 -11.80 0.14
N GLN A 138 -3.44 -11.88 1.46
CA GLN A 138 -2.22 -11.46 2.15
C GLN A 138 -0.99 -12.24 1.66
N GLU A 139 -1.09 -13.55 1.50
CA GLU A 139 -0.05 -14.44 0.97
C GLU A 139 0.43 -13.94 -0.40
N GLN A 140 -0.48 -13.71 -1.36
CA GLN A 140 -0.11 -13.18 -2.68
C GLN A 140 0.57 -11.79 -2.62
N ILE A 141 0.15 -10.94 -1.69
CA ILE A 141 0.75 -9.62 -1.47
C ILE A 141 2.16 -9.75 -0.87
N LEU A 142 2.38 -10.71 0.01
CA LEU A 142 3.68 -11.02 0.58
C LEU A 142 4.60 -11.68 -0.47
N ASP A 143 4.08 -12.56 -1.32
CA ASP A 143 4.82 -13.13 -2.45
C ASP A 143 5.33 -12.02 -3.37
N TYR A 144 4.44 -11.09 -3.74
CA TYR A 144 4.82 -9.89 -4.52
C TYR A 144 5.91 -9.08 -3.81
N LEU A 145 5.74 -8.83 -2.51
CA LEU A 145 6.69 -8.05 -1.72
C LEU A 145 8.07 -8.72 -1.69
N PHE A 146 8.15 -10.00 -1.32
CA PHE A 146 9.42 -10.71 -1.20
C PHE A 146 10.10 -10.93 -2.56
N GLU A 147 9.33 -11.25 -3.61
CA GLU A 147 9.82 -11.34 -4.99
C GLU A 147 10.44 -10.02 -5.42
N ARG A 148 9.73 -8.88 -5.22
CA ARG A 148 10.24 -7.56 -5.60
C ARG A 148 11.44 -7.14 -4.78
N MET A 149 11.53 -7.53 -3.50
CA MET A 149 12.74 -7.30 -2.70
C MET A 149 13.93 -8.20 -3.09
N GLY A 150 13.73 -9.19 -3.97
CA GLY A 150 14.74 -10.17 -4.36
C GLY A 150 14.99 -11.25 -3.31
N VAL A 151 14.17 -11.31 -2.25
CA VAL A 151 14.33 -12.25 -1.13
C VAL A 151 13.54 -13.51 -1.46
N ASP A 152 14.13 -14.38 -2.27
CA ASP A 152 13.59 -15.72 -2.56
C ASP A 152 14.70 -16.77 -2.41
N ALA A 153 15.05 -17.06 -1.15
CA ALA A 153 16.02 -18.10 -0.85
C ALA A 153 15.27 -19.43 -0.68
N ASP A 154 15.09 -20.16 -1.80
CA ASP A 154 14.42 -21.47 -1.84
C ASP A 154 13.02 -21.47 -1.20
N GLY A 155 12.22 -20.41 -1.41
CA GLY A 155 10.90 -20.27 -0.81
C GLY A 155 10.91 -19.91 0.69
N SER A 156 12.04 -19.43 1.21
CA SER A 156 12.16 -18.93 2.58
C SER A 156 12.69 -17.50 2.62
N VAL A 157 12.38 -16.80 3.72
CA VAL A 157 12.81 -15.44 4.01
C VAL A 157 13.78 -15.49 5.20
N PRO A 158 15.10 -15.54 4.96
CA PRO A 158 16.10 -15.76 6.01
C PRO A 158 16.40 -14.47 6.80
N HIS A 159 15.37 -13.74 7.21
CA HIS A 159 15.48 -12.46 7.90
C HIS A 159 14.35 -12.29 8.92
N PRO A 160 14.63 -11.74 10.11
CA PRO A 160 13.56 -11.40 11.04
C PRO A 160 12.68 -10.29 10.44
N VAL A 161 11.39 -10.33 10.73
CA VAL A 161 10.41 -9.38 10.20
C VAL A 161 9.77 -8.56 11.32
N LEU A 162 9.74 -7.24 11.14
CA LEU A 162 8.90 -6.31 11.90
C LEU A 162 7.68 -5.97 11.04
N LEU A 163 6.48 -6.33 11.51
CA LEU A 163 5.23 -6.15 10.77
C LEU A 163 4.30 -5.22 11.54
N THR A 164 3.75 -4.19 10.88
CA THR A 164 2.74 -3.35 11.53
C THR A 164 1.37 -4.01 11.58
N GLU A 165 0.63 -3.69 12.64
CA GLU A 165 -0.75 -4.12 12.83
C GLU A 165 -1.62 -2.99 13.37
N CYS A 166 -2.94 -3.15 13.25
CA CYS A 166 -3.88 -2.22 13.83
C CYS A 166 -3.88 -2.30 15.37
N VAL A 167 -4.22 -1.16 15.99
CA VAL A 167 -4.45 -1.09 17.43
C VAL A 167 -5.51 -2.11 17.83
N THR A 168 -5.23 -2.88 18.88
CA THR A 168 -6.12 -3.95 19.39
C THR A 168 -6.44 -5.04 18.36
N ASN A 169 -5.47 -5.41 17.50
CA ASN A 169 -5.63 -6.52 16.56
C ASN A 169 -6.08 -7.81 17.28
N PRO A 170 -7.18 -8.46 16.84
CA PRO A 170 -7.65 -9.71 17.42
C PRO A 170 -6.56 -10.78 17.45
N ASN A 171 -6.43 -11.48 18.57
CA ASN A 171 -5.41 -12.53 18.74
C ASN A 171 -5.50 -13.62 17.67
N TYR A 172 -6.72 -13.94 17.21
CA TYR A 172 -6.92 -14.92 16.15
C TYR A 172 -6.30 -14.46 14.81
N SER A 173 -6.54 -13.22 14.41
CA SER A 173 -5.93 -12.63 13.19
C SER A 173 -4.41 -12.55 13.31
N ARG A 174 -3.88 -12.17 14.49
CA ARG A 174 -2.43 -12.15 14.73
C ARG A 174 -1.82 -13.55 14.66
N MET A 175 -2.47 -14.55 15.26
CA MET A 175 -2.02 -15.95 15.23
C MET A 175 -1.95 -16.48 13.80
N LEU A 176 -2.99 -16.24 13.00
CA LEU A 176 -3.05 -16.64 11.60
C LEU A 176 -1.97 -15.97 10.74
N MET A 177 -1.69 -14.69 10.98
CA MET A 177 -0.58 -14.00 10.32
C MET A 177 0.77 -14.60 10.73
N ALA A 178 0.97 -14.89 12.02
CA ALA A 178 2.20 -15.50 12.50
C ALA A 178 2.42 -16.90 11.88
N GLU A 179 1.37 -17.72 11.83
CA GLU A 179 1.38 -19.03 11.17
C GLU A 179 1.81 -18.90 9.70
N LEU A 180 1.19 -17.99 8.94
CA LEU A 180 1.58 -17.72 7.55
C LEU A 180 3.07 -17.36 7.44
N MET A 181 3.56 -16.45 8.28
CA MET A 181 4.95 -15.98 8.22
C MET A 181 5.97 -17.07 8.58
N PHE A 182 5.71 -17.86 9.62
CA PHE A 182 6.63 -18.91 10.06
C PHE A 182 6.55 -20.17 9.19
N GLU A 183 5.34 -20.64 8.87
CA GLU A 183 5.16 -21.93 8.18
C GLU A 183 5.34 -21.80 6.66
N CYS A 184 4.88 -20.71 6.05
CA CYS A 184 4.98 -20.54 4.60
C CYS A 184 6.27 -19.82 4.17
N TYR A 185 6.78 -18.88 4.97
CA TYR A 185 7.99 -18.11 4.64
C TYR A 185 9.22 -18.47 5.48
N GLY A 186 9.09 -19.32 6.51
CA GLY A 186 10.24 -19.80 7.27
C GLY A 186 11.05 -18.72 7.98
N ILE A 187 10.43 -17.59 8.37
CA ILE A 187 11.17 -16.48 8.97
C ILE A 187 11.80 -16.87 10.33
N PRO A 188 13.01 -16.41 10.65
CA PRO A 188 13.66 -16.70 11.93
C PRO A 188 13.03 -15.98 13.14
N GLY A 189 12.23 -14.94 12.92
CA GLY A 189 11.58 -14.20 14.00
C GLY A 189 10.61 -13.14 13.50
N LEU A 190 9.55 -12.90 14.28
CA LEU A 190 8.48 -11.96 13.95
C LEU A 190 8.22 -11.04 15.14
N SER A 191 8.11 -9.74 14.87
CA SER A 191 7.65 -8.76 15.85
C SER A 191 6.52 -7.93 15.26
N TYR A 192 5.57 -7.55 16.11
CA TYR A 192 4.45 -6.70 15.75
C TYR A 192 4.59 -5.32 16.37
N GLY A 193 4.11 -4.30 15.68
CA GLY A 193 4.03 -2.95 16.23
C GLY A 193 2.92 -2.11 15.62
N VAL A 194 2.58 -1.02 16.30
CA VAL A 194 1.61 -0.05 15.81
C VAL A 194 2.38 1.08 15.11
N ASP A 195 2.05 1.31 13.84
CA ASP A 195 2.64 2.33 12.96
C ASP A 195 2.73 3.73 13.59
N SER A 196 1.65 4.19 14.23
CA SER A 196 1.55 5.49 14.88
C SER A 196 2.47 5.62 16.09
N LEU A 197 2.80 4.53 16.78
CA LEU A 197 3.73 4.54 17.90
C LEU A 197 5.18 4.64 17.43
N PHE A 198 5.52 4.04 16.29
CA PHE A 198 6.84 4.18 15.68
C PHE A 198 7.10 5.59 15.16
N SER A 199 6.08 6.23 14.58
CA SER A 199 6.18 7.60 14.06
C SER A 199 6.02 8.70 15.13
N TYR A 200 5.58 8.37 16.35
CA TYR A 200 5.29 9.34 17.40
C TYR A 200 6.52 10.19 17.79
N GLY A 201 7.70 9.58 17.90
CA GLY A 201 8.93 10.26 18.29
C GLY A 201 9.36 11.34 17.29
N LEU A 202 9.30 11.01 15.99
CA LEU A 202 9.60 11.96 14.91
C LEU A 202 8.59 13.10 14.86
N ASN A 203 7.30 12.77 14.87
CA ASN A 203 6.23 13.77 14.72
C ASN A 203 6.16 14.74 15.91
N SER A 204 6.59 14.29 17.10
CA SER A 204 6.60 15.11 18.31
C SER A 204 7.88 15.95 18.46
N GLY A 205 8.88 15.78 17.58
CA GLY A 205 10.20 16.41 17.71
C GLY A 205 11.02 15.92 18.92
N VAL A 206 10.55 14.87 19.58
CA VAL A 206 11.18 14.23 20.74
C VAL A 206 11.67 12.87 20.26
N GLY A 207 12.87 12.83 19.69
CA GLY A 207 13.47 11.58 19.23
C GLY A 207 13.43 10.53 20.34
N ILE A 208 12.80 9.38 20.07
CA ILE A 208 12.79 8.27 21.02
C ILE A 208 14.17 7.59 20.91
N PRO A 209 15.01 7.61 21.96
CA PRO A 209 16.30 6.97 21.90
C PRO A 209 16.11 5.45 21.75
N GLY A 210 16.57 4.88 20.64
CA GLY A 210 16.62 3.43 20.42
C GLY A 210 15.86 2.87 19.21
N LEU A 211 15.04 3.67 18.51
CA LEU A 211 14.60 3.29 17.16
C LEU A 211 15.68 3.70 16.15
N SER A 212 16.09 2.78 15.28
CA SER A 212 17.03 3.09 14.22
C SER A 212 16.35 3.96 13.17
N TYR A 213 17.01 5.05 12.78
CA TYR A 213 16.56 6.03 11.78
C TYR A 213 15.92 5.44 10.50
N GLY A 214 16.31 4.22 10.09
CA GLY A 214 15.75 3.55 8.92
C GLY A 214 14.32 3.03 9.05
N VAL A 215 13.89 2.75 10.27
CA VAL A 215 12.54 2.24 10.58
C VAL A 215 11.54 3.39 10.56
N ASP A 216 11.99 4.62 10.83
CA ASP A 216 11.09 5.74 11.14
C ASP A 216 10.49 6.41 9.88
N SER A 217 11.26 6.50 8.79
CA SER A 217 10.80 7.00 7.48
C SER A 217 9.71 6.12 6.84
N LEU A 218 9.82 4.81 7.06
CA LEU A 218 8.81 3.83 6.65
C LEU A 218 7.44 4.15 7.26
N PHE A 219 7.42 4.76 8.45
CA PHE A 219 6.19 5.09 9.19
C PHE A 219 5.81 6.57 9.15
N SER A 220 6.70 7.47 8.71
CA SER A 220 6.55 8.93 8.86
C SER A 220 5.44 9.60 8.02
N TYR A 221 4.82 8.90 7.06
CA TYR A 221 3.79 9.48 6.17
C TYR A 221 2.33 9.04 6.48
N GLY A 222 2.07 8.43 7.64
CA GLY A 222 0.77 7.87 8.00
C GLY A 222 -0.18 8.83 8.73
N LEU A 223 -0.87 9.71 8.01
CA LEU A 223 -2.18 10.25 8.46
C LEU A 223 -3.37 9.59 7.74
N ASN A 224 -3.11 8.62 6.85
CA ASN A 224 -4.14 7.88 6.10
C ASN A 224 -3.80 6.37 6.03
N SER A 225 -3.44 5.78 7.16
CA SER A 225 -3.33 4.32 7.39
C SER A 225 -4.71 3.65 7.42
#